data_AF-A0A954JFF2-F1
#
_entry.id   AF-A0A954JFF2-F1
#
_cell.length_a   1.000
_cell.length_b   1.000
_cell.length_c   1.000
_cell.angle_alpha   90.00
_cell.angle_beta   90.00
_cell.angle_gamma   90.00
#
_symmetry.space_group_name_H-M   'P 1'
#
loop_
_entity.id
_entity.type
_entity.pdbx_description
1 polymer ?
#
loop_
_entity_poly.entity_id
_entity_poly.type
_entity_poly.pdbx_seq_one_letter_code
_entity_poly.pdbx_strand_id
1 'polypeptide(L)'
;MDDSRDYSQHARALQILCGALMMGMMSFAAVAIFLVNVGGMGQDGELLIPLIMGGIGFTSIPPTQFVGMQIKSQKPEAGSTEEGYIGQYRGGSLIGWAGLEGAAFANLVAYILAGQWWSLVIPGVCLCWMALTFPTEAKLKDWLRHRLQEGDL
;
A
#
# COMPACT_ATOMS: atom_id res chain seq x y z
N MET A 1 20.71 -23.16 -13.78
CA MET A 1 20.79 -23.24 -12.30
C MET A 1 21.02 -21.83 -11.70
N ASP A 2 20.28 -20.82 -12.20
CA ASP A 2 20.40 -19.41 -11.75
C ASP A 2 19.03 -18.75 -11.48
N ASP A 3 17.92 -19.31 -11.97
CA ASP A 3 16.57 -18.72 -11.79
C ASP A 3 16.19 -18.48 -10.32
N SER A 4 16.54 -19.40 -9.41
CA SER A 4 16.21 -19.25 -7.98
C SER A 4 16.80 -17.98 -7.34
N ARG A 5 17.95 -17.49 -7.82
CA ARG A 5 18.58 -16.26 -7.32
C ARG A 5 17.81 -15.03 -7.79
N ASP A 6 17.27 -15.06 -8.99
CA ASP A 6 16.59 -13.92 -9.60
C ASP A 6 15.27 -13.57 -8.89
N TYR A 7 14.42 -14.57 -8.58
CA TYR A 7 13.18 -14.30 -7.83
C TYR A 7 13.43 -13.70 -6.44
N SER A 8 14.49 -14.17 -5.76
CA SER A 8 14.83 -13.67 -4.43
C SER A 8 15.26 -12.20 -4.47
N GLN A 9 15.93 -11.77 -5.54
CA GLN A 9 16.30 -10.37 -5.74
C GLN A 9 15.06 -9.51 -5.99
N HIS A 10 14.14 -9.96 -6.85
CA HIS A 10 12.89 -9.27 -7.12
C HIS A 10 12.00 -9.14 -5.88
N ALA A 11 11.86 -10.22 -5.11
CA ALA A 11 11.09 -10.20 -3.86
C ALA A 11 11.72 -9.25 -2.83
N ARG A 12 13.05 -9.29 -2.65
CA ARG A 12 13.76 -8.39 -1.73
C ARG A 12 13.61 -6.93 -2.12
N ALA A 13 13.74 -6.60 -3.40
CA ALA A 13 13.54 -5.24 -3.88
C ALA A 13 12.12 -4.75 -3.57
N LEU A 14 11.10 -5.58 -3.78
CA LEU A 14 9.72 -5.25 -3.43
C LEU A 14 9.53 -5.08 -1.92
N GLN A 15 10.15 -5.94 -1.10
CA GLN A 15 10.11 -5.84 0.36
C GLN A 15 10.75 -4.56 0.89
N ILE A 16 11.88 -4.14 0.31
CA ILE A 16 12.54 -2.88 0.68
C ILE A 16 11.64 -1.70 0.37
N LEU A 17 11.01 -1.67 -0.82
CA LEU A 17 10.08 -0.60 -1.20
C LEU A 17 8.86 -0.57 -0.26
N CYS A 18 8.23 -1.73 -0.03
CA CYS A 18 7.11 -1.88 0.89
C CYS A 18 7.46 -1.44 2.32
N GLY A 19 8.64 -1.83 2.80
CA GLY A 19 9.16 -1.40 4.10
C GLY A 19 9.39 0.11 4.17
N ALA A 20 9.93 0.71 3.11
CA ALA A 20 10.14 2.16 3.03
C ALA A 20 8.81 2.94 3.10
N LEU A 21 7.76 2.48 2.40
CA LEU A 21 6.42 3.09 2.47
C LEU A 21 5.85 3.04 3.89
N MET A 22 5.94 1.88 4.56
CA MET A 22 5.48 1.74 5.95
C MET A 22 6.25 2.66 6.92
N MET A 23 7.58 2.74 6.77
CA MET A 23 8.43 3.63 7.58
C MET A 23 8.10 5.11 7.35
N GLY A 24 7.85 5.51 6.09
CA GLY A 24 7.40 6.87 5.75
C GLY A 24 6.09 7.21 6.44
N MET A 25 5.11 6.33 6.37
CA MET A 25 3.82 6.52 7.02
C MET A 25 3.93 6.60 8.56
N MET A 26 4.72 5.72 9.18
CA MET A 26 4.95 5.75 10.64
C MET A 26 5.65 7.03 11.09
N SER A 27 6.69 7.47 10.36
CA SER A 27 7.42 8.70 10.72
C SER A 27 6.53 9.93 10.59
N PHE A 28 5.71 10.02 9.55
CA PHE A 28 4.75 11.11 9.41
C PHE A 28 3.67 11.06 10.49
N ALA A 29 3.17 9.88 10.86
CA ALA A 29 2.22 9.74 11.96
C ALA A 29 2.81 10.24 13.29
N ALA A 30 4.08 9.92 13.57
CA ALA A 30 4.77 10.43 14.75
C ALA A 30 4.88 11.96 14.75
N VAL A 31 5.24 12.56 13.60
CA VAL A 31 5.29 14.03 13.43
C VAL A 31 3.90 14.65 13.59
N ALA A 32 2.87 14.06 13.00
CA ALA A 32 1.49 14.51 13.08
C ALA A 32 1.01 14.55 14.54
N ILE A 33 1.23 13.45 15.28
CA ILE A 33 0.93 13.34 16.72
C ILE A 33 1.68 14.41 17.50
N PHE A 34 2.99 14.56 17.27
CA PHE A 34 3.79 15.57 17.95
C PHE A 34 3.28 17.00 17.72
N LEU A 35 3.00 17.38 16.47
CA LEU A 35 2.54 18.73 16.12
C LEU A 35 1.22 19.10 16.79
N VAL A 36 0.26 18.17 16.82
CA VAL A 36 -1.03 18.38 17.48
C VAL A 36 -0.86 18.50 19.00
N ASN A 37 -0.01 17.67 19.61
CA ASN A 37 0.19 17.68 21.08
C ASN A 37 0.94 18.93 21.58
N VAL A 38 1.82 19.52 20.76
CA VAL A 38 2.54 20.77 21.11
C VAL A 38 1.66 22.02 20.95
N GLY A 39 0.40 21.85 20.51
CA GLY A 39 -0.55 22.95 20.34
C GLY A 39 -0.30 23.80 19.09
N GLY A 40 0.48 23.29 18.13
CA GLY A 40 0.81 24.00 16.89
C GLY A 40 -0.34 24.03 15.88
N MET A 41 -1.26 23.05 15.92
CA MET A 41 -2.42 22.93 15.02
C MET A 41 -3.57 22.16 15.71
N GLY A 42 -4.83 22.50 15.40
CA GLY A 42 -6.01 21.69 15.78
C GLY A 42 -6.89 22.19 16.94
N GLN A 43 -6.84 23.47 17.33
CA GLN A 43 -7.68 23.97 18.45
C GLN A 43 -9.08 24.47 18.06
N ASP A 44 -9.35 24.81 16.80
CA ASP A 44 -10.65 25.37 16.36
C ASP A 44 -11.33 24.59 15.21
N GLY A 45 -11.06 23.29 15.10
CA GLY A 45 -11.45 22.49 13.93
C GLY A 45 -12.94 22.17 13.86
N GLU A 46 -13.68 22.88 13.00
CA GLU A 46 -14.99 22.46 12.49
C GLU A 46 -14.97 20.97 12.11
N LEU A 47 -15.98 20.22 12.61
CA LEU A 47 -16.12 18.77 12.42
C LEU A 47 -16.20 18.35 10.93
N LEU A 48 -16.42 19.33 10.04
CA LEU A 48 -16.57 19.19 8.60
C LEU A 48 -15.25 18.78 7.90
N ILE A 49 -14.09 19.29 8.35
CA ILE A 49 -12.78 18.96 7.77
C ILE A 49 -12.38 17.48 7.98
N PRO A 50 -12.41 16.93 9.21
CA PRO A 50 -12.09 15.52 9.42
C PRO A 50 -13.14 14.58 8.79
N LEU A 51 -14.40 15.01 8.65
CA LEU A 51 -15.44 14.24 7.96
C LEU A 51 -15.15 14.11 6.45
N ILE A 52 -14.80 15.22 5.78
CA ILE A 52 -14.47 15.20 4.35
C ILE A 52 -13.19 14.40 4.10
N MET A 53 -12.12 14.65 4.87
CA MET A 53 -10.84 13.98 4.66
C MET A 53 -10.89 12.50 5.07
N GLY A 54 -11.62 12.18 6.14
CA GLY A 54 -11.92 10.80 6.53
C GLY A 54 -12.76 10.07 5.47
N GLY A 55 -13.74 10.76 4.89
CA GLY A 55 -14.54 10.25 3.77
C GLY A 55 -13.70 9.97 2.52
N ILE A 56 -12.84 10.90 2.11
CA ILE A 56 -11.92 10.72 0.96
C ILE A 56 -10.95 9.56 1.22
N GLY A 57 -10.36 9.49 2.41
CA GLY A 57 -9.47 8.40 2.78
C GLY A 57 -10.17 7.04 2.81
N PHE A 58 -11.38 6.95 3.35
CA PHE A 58 -12.13 5.69 3.41
C PHE A 58 -12.60 5.22 2.02
N THR A 59 -13.11 6.14 1.20
CA THR A 59 -13.63 5.83 -0.15
C THR A 59 -12.53 5.50 -1.16
N SER A 60 -11.29 5.94 -0.92
CA SER A 60 -10.14 5.65 -1.80
C SER A 60 -9.49 4.28 -1.56
N ILE A 61 -9.80 3.59 -0.46
CA ILE A 61 -9.24 2.27 -0.16
C ILE A 61 -9.73 1.19 -1.15
N PRO A 62 -11.04 1.01 -1.43
CA PRO A 62 -11.49 -0.04 -2.35
C PRO A 62 -10.98 0.12 -3.80
N PRO A 63 -11.01 1.31 -4.42
CA PRO A 63 -10.52 1.50 -5.79
C PRO A 63 -9.05 1.16 -5.96
N THR A 64 -8.20 1.50 -4.98
CA THR A 64 -6.75 1.26 -5.08
C THR A 64 -6.39 -0.22 -5.01
N GLN A 65 -7.10 -0.97 -4.16
CA GLN A 65 -6.97 -2.43 -4.13
C GLN A 65 -7.49 -3.06 -5.43
N PHE A 66 -8.59 -2.52 -5.98
CA PHE A 66 -9.16 -3.00 -7.24
C PHE A 66 -8.20 -2.80 -8.42
N VAL A 67 -7.57 -1.62 -8.54
CA VAL A 67 -6.59 -1.35 -9.61
C VAL A 67 -5.37 -2.27 -9.50
N GLY A 68 -4.82 -2.45 -8.28
CA GLY A 68 -3.70 -3.37 -8.07
C GLY A 68 -4.04 -4.82 -8.42
N MET A 69 -5.27 -5.25 -8.10
CA MET A 69 -5.78 -6.57 -8.46
C MET A 69 -6.00 -6.71 -9.97
N GLN A 70 -6.50 -5.67 -10.64
CA GLN A 70 -6.73 -5.66 -12.08
C GLN A 70 -5.41 -5.78 -12.84
N ILE A 71 -4.35 -5.08 -12.42
CA ILE A 71 -3.01 -5.19 -13.03
C ILE A 71 -2.44 -6.60 -12.86
N LYS A 72 -2.61 -7.23 -11.69
CA LYS A 72 -2.23 -8.64 -11.45
C LYS A 72 -3.08 -9.65 -12.22
N SER A 73 -4.22 -9.21 -12.77
CA SER A 73 -5.19 -10.06 -13.47
C SER A 73 -5.16 -9.90 -14.99
N GLN A 74 -4.32 -8.98 -15.50
CA GLN A 74 -4.14 -8.85 -16.94
C GLN A 74 -3.46 -10.12 -17.47
N LYS A 75 -4.06 -10.74 -18.49
CA LYS A 75 -3.39 -11.78 -19.25
C LYS A 75 -2.18 -11.13 -19.91
N PRO A 76 -0.97 -11.63 -19.68
CA PRO A 76 0.18 -11.10 -20.38
C PRO A 76 0.10 -11.44 -21.87
N GLU A 77 0.84 -10.67 -22.67
CA GLU A 77 0.87 -10.87 -24.12
C GLU A 77 1.34 -12.31 -24.46
N ALA A 78 0.85 -12.83 -25.58
CA ALA A 78 1.20 -14.17 -26.05
C ALA A 78 2.73 -14.24 -26.26
N GLY A 79 3.39 -15.19 -25.59
CA GLY A 79 4.86 -15.30 -25.58
C GLY A 79 5.56 -14.54 -24.44
N SER A 80 4.82 -14.03 -23.46
CA SER A 80 5.39 -13.39 -22.29
C SER A 80 6.36 -14.30 -21.53
N THR A 81 7.56 -13.78 -21.31
CA THR A 81 8.57 -14.42 -20.48
C THR A 81 8.16 -14.35 -19.01
N GLU A 82 8.74 -15.24 -18.22
CA GLU A 82 8.56 -15.27 -16.77
C GLU A 82 8.87 -13.91 -16.10
N GLU A 83 9.84 -13.16 -16.63
CA GLU A 83 10.16 -11.79 -16.23
C GLU A 83 8.96 -10.83 -16.38
N GLY A 84 8.13 -11.00 -17.40
CA GLY A 84 6.93 -10.21 -17.63
C GLY A 84 5.89 -10.39 -16.51
N TYR A 85 5.69 -11.63 -16.07
CA TYR A 85 4.80 -11.95 -14.94
C TYR A 85 5.32 -11.35 -13.62
N ILE A 86 6.63 -11.44 -13.38
CA ILE A 86 7.26 -10.82 -12.19
C ILE A 86 7.06 -9.30 -12.20
N GLY A 87 7.22 -8.65 -13.36
CA GLY A 87 6.96 -7.22 -13.54
C GLY A 87 5.52 -6.83 -13.19
N GLN A 88 4.53 -7.58 -13.66
CA GLN A 88 3.11 -7.35 -13.36
C GLN A 88 2.81 -7.49 -11.86
N TYR A 89 3.34 -8.53 -11.20
CA TYR A 89 3.16 -8.72 -9.77
C TYR A 89 3.73 -7.54 -8.97
N ARG A 90 4.94 -7.08 -9.31
CA ARG A 90 5.60 -5.95 -8.65
C ARG A 90 4.81 -4.66 -8.86
N GLY A 91 4.46 -4.34 -10.10
CA GLY A 91 3.70 -3.13 -10.44
C GLY A 91 2.34 -3.10 -9.74
N GLY A 92 1.57 -4.18 -9.84
CA GLY A 92 0.26 -4.25 -9.19
C GLY A 92 0.33 -4.22 -7.66
N SER A 93 1.38 -4.78 -7.07
CA SER A 93 1.61 -4.69 -5.61
C SER A 93 1.95 -3.26 -5.19
N LEU A 94 2.87 -2.59 -5.90
CA LEU A 94 3.25 -1.21 -5.59
C LEU A 94 2.08 -0.24 -5.71
N ILE A 95 1.25 -0.38 -6.74
CA ILE A 95 0.08 0.47 -6.93
C ILE A 95 -0.95 0.27 -5.82
N GLY A 96 -1.22 -0.98 -5.43
CA GLY A 96 -2.11 -1.28 -4.31
C GLY A 96 -1.59 -0.70 -2.98
N TRP A 97 -0.28 -0.73 -2.77
CA TRP A 97 0.36 -0.23 -1.55
C TRP A 97 0.42 1.30 -1.49
N ALA A 98 0.81 1.95 -2.59
CA ALA A 98 0.81 3.41 -2.72
C ALA A 98 -0.59 3.99 -2.50
N GLY A 99 -1.64 3.27 -2.94
CA GLY A 99 -3.01 3.66 -2.68
C GLY A 99 -3.41 3.65 -1.20
N LEU A 100 -3.04 2.60 -0.46
CA LEU A 100 -3.28 2.53 0.99
C LEU A 100 -2.50 3.60 1.75
N GLU A 101 -1.25 3.83 1.35
CA GLU A 101 -0.40 4.88 1.91
C GLU A 101 -1.02 6.27 1.68
N GLY A 102 -1.50 6.55 0.47
CA GLY A 102 -2.19 7.81 0.16
C GLY A 102 -3.44 8.04 1.01
N ALA A 103 -4.26 7.00 1.21
CA ALA A 103 -5.45 7.07 2.06
C ALA A 103 -5.10 7.34 3.54
N ALA A 104 -4.00 6.73 4.02
CA ALA A 104 -3.50 6.96 5.36
C ALA A 104 -2.93 8.38 5.52
N PHE A 105 -2.14 8.87 4.57
CA PHE A 105 -1.62 10.23 4.61
C PHE A 105 -2.71 11.29 4.61
N ALA A 106 -3.75 11.13 3.80
CA ALA A 106 -4.90 12.04 3.79
C ALA A 106 -5.55 12.14 5.19
N ASN A 107 -5.66 11.02 5.89
CA ASN A 107 -6.19 10.99 7.26
C ASN A 107 -5.22 11.55 8.30
N LEU A 108 -3.92 11.36 8.14
CA LEU A 108 -2.91 11.98 9.01
C LEU A 108 -2.88 13.51 8.82
N VAL A 109 -3.07 14.01 7.61
CA VAL A 109 -3.28 15.44 7.36
C VAL A 109 -4.57 15.93 8.02
N ALA A 110 -5.67 15.17 7.92
CA ALA A 110 -6.92 15.48 8.62
C ALA A 110 -6.72 15.58 10.13
N TYR A 111 -5.94 14.66 10.71
CA TYR A 111 -5.57 14.67 12.11
C TYR A 111 -4.79 15.94 12.48
N ILE A 112 -3.79 16.33 11.68
CA ILE A 112 -3.03 17.57 11.90
C ILE A 112 -3.95 18.80 11.89
N LEU A 113 -4.87 18.87 10.94
CA LEU A 113 -5.75 20.03 10.76
C LEU A 113 -6.84 20.13 11.84
N ALA A 114 -7.44 19.01 12.22
CA ALA A 114 -8.63 18.97 13.06
C ALA A 114 -8.36 18.53 14.51
N GLY A 115 -7.18 17.96 14.80
CA GLY A 115 -6.82 17.43 16.11
C GLY A 115 -7.63 16.20 16.56
N GLN A 116 -8.49 15.64 15.71
CA GLN A 116 -9.41 14.56 16.09
C GLN A 116 -8.72 13.19 16.07
N TRP A 117 -8.53 12.59 17.24
CA TRP A 117 -7.87 11.28 17.40
C TRP A 117 -8.51 10.14 16.59
N TRP A 118 -9.81 10.19 16.31
CA TRP A 118 -10.49 9.22 15.44
C TRP A 118 -9.91 9.15 14.02
N SER A 119 -9.31 10.24 13.52
CA SER A 119 -8.61 10.26 12.23
C SER A 119 -7.38 9.36 12.20
N LEU A 120 -6.85 8.92 13.35
CA LEU A 120 -5.73 7.96 13.42
C LEU A 120 -6.18 6.51 13.21
N VAL A 121 -7.49 6.22 13.27
CA VAL A 121 -8.00 4.85 13.07
C VAL A 121 -7.72 4.37 11.65
N ILE A 122 -7.96 5.19 10.62
CA ILE A 122 -7.76 4.79 9.22
C ILE A 122 -6.27 4.51 8.92
N PRO A 123 -5.32 5.41 9.25
CA PRO A 123 -3.88 5.13 9.11
C PRO A 123 -3.45 3.87 9.86
N GLY A 124 -3.98 3.63 11.07
CA GLY A 124 -3.74 2.42 11.83
C GLY A 124 -4.21 1.16 11.10
N VAL A 125 -5.44 1.16 10.58
CA VAL A 125 -5.99 0.05 9.78
C VAL A 125 -5.16 -0.17 8.51
N CYS A 126 -4.78 0.89 7.79
CA CYS A 126 -3.92 0.79 6.62
C CYS A 126 -2.55 0.18 6.97
N LEU A 127 -1.92 0.58 8.07
CA LEU A 127 -0.64 0.02 8.52
C LEU A 127 -0.76 -1.47 8.86
N CYS A 128 -1.81 -1.85 9.58
CA CYS A 128 -2.10 -3.25 9.87
C CYS A 128 -2.33 -4.05 8.58
N TRP A 129 -3.07 -3.48 7.62
CA TRP A 129 -3.32 -4.13 6.33
C TRP A 129 -2.02 -4.31 5.53
N MET A 130 -1.14 -3.31 5.48
CA MET A 130 0.17 -3.41 4.84
C MET A 130 1.03 -4.48 5.51
N ALA A 131 1.02 -4.57 6.84
CA ALA A 131 1.74 -5.61 7.58
C ALA A 131 1.22 -7.03 7.25
N LEU A 132 -0.11 -7.22 7.18
CA LEU A 132 -0.71 -8.51 6.84
C LEU A 132 -0.49 -8.92 5.38
N THR A 133 -0.49 -7.93 4.49
CA THR A 133 -0.31 -8.15 3.05
C THR A 133 1.15 -8.10 2.61
N PHE A 134 2.11 -7.98 3.55
CA PHE A 134 3.54 -7.85 3.27
C PHE A 134 4.03 -8.88 2.23
N PRO A 135 4.75 -8.43 1.18
CA PRO A 135 5.19 -9.30 0.11
C PRO A 135 6.25 -10.27 0.65
N THR A 136 6.06 -11.55 0.39
CA THR A 136 7.03 -12.60 0.72
C THR A 136 7.43 -13.33 -0.55
N GLU A 137 8.64 -13.88 -0.56
CA GLU A 137 9.11 -14.71 -1.67
C GLU A 137 8.17 -15.90 -1.91
N ALA A 138 7.60 -16.46 -0.86
CA ALA A 138 6.59 -17.52 -0.96
C ALA A 138 5.34 -17.07 -1.73
N LYS A 139 4.77 -15.91 -1.41
CA LYS A 139 3.60 -15.37 -2.12
C LYS A 139 3.88 -15.10 -3.60
N LEU A 140 5.09 -14.65 -3.95
CA LEU A 140 5.49 -14.44 -5.35
C LEU A 140 5.59 -15.78 -6.10
N LYS A 141 6.25 -16.78 -5.50
CA LYS A 141 6.40 -18.12 -6.11
C LYS A 141 5.06 -18.82 -6.31
N ASP A 142 4.19 -18.76 -5.31
CA ASP A 142 2.86 -19.37 -5.40
C ASP A 142 2.03 -18.69 -6.50
N TRP A 143 2.07 -17.36 -6.58
CA TRP A 143 1.38 -16.61 -7.63
C TRP A 143 1.91 -16.94 -9.03
N LEU A 144 3.24 -16.99 -9.22
CA LEU A 144 3.86 -17.37 -10.49
C LEU A 144 3.48 -18.79 -10.90
N ARG A 145 3.50 -19.75 -9.96
CA ARG A 145 3.12 -21.14 -10.23
C ARG A 145 1.69 -21.23 -10.76
N HIS A 146 0.74 -20.50 -10.16
CA HIS A 146 -0.64 -20.47 -10.64
C HIS A 146 -0.75 -19.89 -12.06
N ARG A 147 0.01 -18.84 -12.38
CA ARG A 147 -0.04 -18.19 -13.70
C ARG A 147 0.61 -19.01 -14.81
N LEU A 148 1.73 -19.66 -14.53
CA LEU A 148 2.39 -20.55 -15.49
C LEU A 148 1.49 -21.76 -15.83
N GLN A 149 0.77 -22.31 -14.84
CA GLN A 149 -0.20 -23.38 -15.06
C GLN A 149 -1.42 -22.94 -15.89
N GLU A 150 -1.83 -21.67 -15.79
CA GLU A 150 -2.92 -21.10 -16.59
C GLU A 150 -2.50 -20.73 -18.02
N GLY A 151 -1.20 -20.55 -18.29
CA GLY A 151 -0.64 -20.13 -19.58
C GLY A 151 -0.23 -21.28 -20.52
N ASP A 152 -0.17 -22.52 -20.04
CA ASP A 152 0.25 -23.73 -20.77
C ASP A 152 -0.92 -24.52 -21.42
N LEU A 153 -1.94 -23.82 -21.93
CA LEU A 153 -3.00 -24.39 -22.80
C LEU A 153 -3.10 -23.66 -24.16
#